data_AF-A0A2H9MKD8-F1
#
_entry.id   AF-A0A2H9MKD8-F1
#
_cell.length_a   1.000
_cell.length_b   1.000
_cell.length_c   1.000
_cell.angle_alpha   90.00
_cell.angle_beta   90.00
_cell.angle_gamma   90.00
#
_symmetry.space_group_name_H-M   'P 1'
#
loop_
_entity.id
_entity.type
_entity.pdbx_description
1 polymer ?
#
loop_
_entity_poly.entity_id
_entity_poly.type
_entity_poly.pdbx_seq_one_letter_code
_entity_poly.pdbx_strand_id
1 'polypeptide(L)'
;MKELTGLFKNTNARFIKNSIESGSIVLGVKAENFAGVLVNNKEQAESLAKKLSENLGVKGFISTDELPKYGISAEEKNAVESALDVKENDVGIFVVDKKEKAEKAIELINEEVKNYKRQ
;
A
#
# COMPACT_ATOMS: atom_id res chain seq x y z
N MET A 1 -1.90 -8.09 -7.57
CA MET A 1 -1.04 -6.89 -7.55
C MET A 1 -1.28 -6.09 -8.83
N LYS A 2 -1.14 -4.76 -8.79
CA LYS A 2 -1.33 -3.87 -9.93
C LYS A 2 -0.42 -2.66 -9.80
N GLU A 3 0.15 -2.19 -10.91
CA GLU A 3 0.97 -0.98 -10.91
C GLU A 3 0.08 0.26 -10.91
N LEU A 4 0.36 1.18 -9.99
CA LEU A 4 -0.37 2.42 -9.76
C LEU A 4 0.48 3.67 -10.04
N THR A 5 1.73 3.49 -10.49
CA THR A 5 2.69 4.58 -10.74
C THR A 5 2.10 5.69 -11.63
N GLY A 6 1.25 5.31 -12.60
CA GLY A 6 0.55 6.26 -13.47
C GLY A 6 -0.39 7.22 -12.75
N LEU A 7 -1.03 6.77 -11.66
CA LEU A 7 -1.96 7.59 -10.87
C LEU A 7 -1.23 8.67 -10.05
N PHE A 8 -0.01 8.36 -9.62
CA PHE A 8 0.78 9.24 -8.76
C PHE A 8 1.76 10.14 -9.53
N LYS A 9 1.72 10.18 -10.88
CA LYS A 9 2.61 11.05 -11.67
C LYS A 9 2.47 12.53 -11.34
N ASN A 10 1.27 12.98 -10.97
CA ASN A 10 0.98 14.37 -10.64
C ASN A 10 0.56 14.55 -9.16
N THR A 11 0.97 13.61 -8.31
CA THR A 11 0.66 13.65 -6.87
C THR A 11 1.29 14.85 -6.17
N ASN A 12 0.59 15.40 -5.18
CA ASN A 12 1.15 16.39 -4.25
C ASN A 12 2.04 15.75 -3.18
N ALA A 13 2.01 14.42 -3.05
CA ALA A 13 2.85 13.66 -2.14
C ALA A 13 4.32 13.68 -2.59
N ARG A 14 5.08 14.67 -2.11
CA ARG A 14 6.51 14.85 -2.46
C ARG A 14 7.34 13.58 -2.31
N PHE A 15 7.05 12.73 -1.33
CA PHE A 15 7.80 11.49 -1.11
C PHE A 15 7.55 10.46 -2.23
N ILE A 16 6.29 10.33 -2.71
CA ILE A 16 5.96 9.42 -3.82
C ILE A 16 6.61 9.95 -5.10
N LYS A 17 6.41 11.25 -5.36
CA LYS A 17 6.96 11.91 -6.54
C LYS A 17 8.47 11.73 -6.63
N ASN A 18 9.20 12.02 -5.54
CA ASN A 18 10.65 11.89 -5.49
C ASN A 18 11.12 10.43 -5.63
N SER A 19 10.37 9.47 -5.07
CA SER A 19 10.64 8.04 -5.28
C SER A 19 10.47 7.63 -6.75
N ILE A 20 9.39 8.05 -7.41
CA ILE A 20 9.14 7.76 -8.83
C ILE A 20 10.23 8.39 -9.71
N GLU A 21 10.63 9.64 -9.43
CA GLU A 21 11.72 10.33 -10.13
C GLU A 21 13.07 9.60 -9.96
N SER A 22 13.27 8.90 -8.84
CA SER A 22 14.44 8.06 -8.59
C SER A 22 14.38 6.67 -9.26
N GLY A 23 13.30 6.38 -10.01
CA GLY A 23 13.10 5.11 -10.72
C GLY A 23 12.35 4.04 -9.92
N SER A 24 11.75 4.40 -8.78
CA SER A 24 10.83 3.52 -8.05
C SER A 24 9.46 3.47 -8.72
N ILE A 25 8.68 2.45 -8.41
CA ILE A 25 7.30 2.28 -8.88
C ILE A 25 6.34 2.25 -7.69
N VAL A 26 5.06 2.49 -7.97
CA VAL A 26 3.99 2.28 -7.00
C VAL A 26 3.28 0.99 -7.35
N LEU A 27 3.38 0.00 -6.47
CA LEU A 27 2.71 -1.29 -6.64
C LEU A 27 1.64 -1.44 -5.57
N GLY A 28 0.41 -1.74 -5.99
CA GLY A 28 -0.74 -1.92 -5.11
C GLY A 28 -1.32 -3.32 -5.16
N VAL A 29 -2.05 -3.67 -4.11
CA VAL A 29 -2.84 -4.90 -4.02
C VAL A 29 -4.13 -4.62 -3.26
N LYS A 30 -5.18 -5.33 -3.65
CA LYS A 30 -6.44 -5.36 -2.90
C LYS A 30 -6.36 -6.44 -1.84
N ALA A 31 -6.60 -6.05 -0.59
CA ALA A 31 -6.83 -6.97 0.52
C ALA A 31 -8.34 -7.06 0.78
N GLU A 32 -8.94 -8.18 0.36
CA GLU A 32 -10.39 -8.39 0.48
C GLU A 32 -10.82 -8.49 1.95
N ASN A 33 -11.99 -8.00 2.36
CA ASN A 33 -12.49 -8.11 3.75
C ASN A 33 -11.43 -7.71 4.81
N PHE A 34 -10.64 -6.69 4.51
CA PHE A 34 -9.53 -6.22 5.35
C PHE A 34 -9.60 -4.70 5.59
N ALA A 35 -10.71 -4.07 5.21
CA ALA A 35 -11.03 -2.68 5.50
C ALA A 35 -10.96 -2.40 7.01
N GLY A 36 -10.35 -1.28 7.37
CA GLY A 36 -10.21 -0.81 8.75
C GLY A 36 -9.28 -1.64 9.64
N VAL A 37 -8.82 -2.84 9.23
CA VAL A 37 -7.99 -3.71 10.09
C VAL A 37 -6.65 -3.05 10.41
N LEU A 38 -5.97 -2.50 9.41
CA LEU A 38 -4.66 -1.84 9.58
C LEU A 38 -4.74 -0.57 10.42
N VAL A 39 -5.87 0.13 10.37
CA VAL A 39 -6.08 1.37 11.14
C VAL A 39 -6.53 1.07 12.58
N ASN A 40 -7.38 0.05 12.77
CA ASN A 40 -7.89 -0.34 14.08
C ASN A 40 -6.87 -1.15 14.89
N ASN A 41 -6.03 -1.96 14.24
CA ASN A 41 -5.01 -2.79 14.88
C ASN A 41 -3.61 -2.26 14.61
N LYS A 42 -3.18 -1.30 15.42
CA LYS A 42 -1.84 -0.72 15.33
C LYS A 42 -0.73 -1.77 15.41
N GLU A 43 -0.88 -2.77 16.29
CA GLU A 43 0.11 -3.85 16.43
C GLU A 43 0.29 -4.65 15.12
N GLN A 44 -0.80 -4.92 14.39
CA GLN A 44 -0.75 -5.61 13.10
C GLN A 44 -0.07 -4.74 12.03
N ALA A 45 -0.42 -3.46 11.96
CA ALA A 45 0.21 -2.53 11.03
C ALA A 45 1.72 -2.35 11.31
N GLU A 46 2.11 -2.22 12.58
CA GLU A 46 3.52 -2.10 13.00
C GLU A 46 4.29 -3.40 12.73
N SER A 47 3.69 -4.56 13.01
CA SER A 47 4.28 -5.87 12.70
C SER A 47 4.53 -6.04 11.21
N LEU A 48 3.55 -5.69 10.37
CA LEU A 48 3.66 -5.74 8.91
C LEU A 48 4.76 -4.79 8.40
N ALA A 49 4.78 -3.54 8.88
CA ALA A 49 5.81 -2.57 8.51
C ALA A 49 7.21 -3.03 8.92
N LYS A 50 7.34 -3.59 10.13
CA LYS A 50 8.60 -4.13 10.64
C LYS A 50 9.08 -5.30 9.78
N LYS A 51 8.20 -6.25 9.43
CA LYS A 51 8.53 -7.36 8.54
C LYS A 51 9.01 -6.88 7.17
N LEU A 52 8.35 -5.90 6.57
CA LEU A 52 8.77 -5.30 5.29
C LEU A 52 10.16 -4.64 5.41
N SER A 53 10.40 -3.91 6.50
CA SER A 53 11.69 -3.26 6.73
C SER A 53 12.80 -4.27 6.98
N GLU A 54 12.59 -5.27 7.83
CA GLU A 54 13.63 -6.26 8.19
C GLU A 54 13.91 -7.27 7.08
N ASN A 55 12.88 -7.76 6.38
CA ASN A 55 13.05 -8.79 5.35
C ASN A 55 13.42 -8.21 3.99
N LEU A 56 12.90 -7.02 3.65
CA LEU A 56 13.00 -6.47 2.29
C LEU A 56 13.71 -5.11 2.24
N GLY A 57 13.95 -4.48 3.39
CA GLY A 57 14.49 -3.12 3.45
C GLY A 57 13.59 -2.11 2.74
N VAL A 58 12.26 -2.32 2.82
CA VAL A 58 11.23 -1.42 2.29
C VAL A 58 10.77 -0.51 3.42
N LYS A 59 10.73 0.81 3.16
CA LYS A 59 10.45 1.81 4.22
C LYS A 59 9.07 1.69 4.85
N GLY A 60 8.11 1.10 4.14
CA GLY A 60 6.75 0.88 4.65
C GLY A 60 5.75 0.64 3.53
N PHE A 61 4.47 0.61 3.90
CA PHE A 61 3.32 0.51 3.02
C PHE A 61 2.32 1.63 3.35
N ILE A 62 1.35 1.84 2.47
CA ILE A 62 0.26 2.79 2.68
C ILE A 62 -1.06 2.06 2.38
N SER A 63 -2.05 2.26 3.23
CA SER A 63 -3.40 1.74 3.03
C SER A 63 -4.37 2.85 2.62
N THR A 64 -5.37 2.54 1.79
CA THR A 64 -6.42 3.50 1.37
C THR A 64 -7.30 3.93 2.55
N ASP A 65 -7.39 3.13 3.60
CA ASP A 65 -8.04 3.45 4.87
C ASP A 65 -7.36 4.58 5.64
N GLU A 66 -6.04 4.73 5.51
CA GLU A 66 -5.30 5.83 6.15
C GLU A 66 -5.47 7.18 5.43
N LEU A 67 -6.06 7.21 4.24
CA LEU A 67 -6.16 8.40 3.41
C LEU A 67 -7.45 9.19 3.67
N PRO A 68 -7.42 10.53 3.56
CA PRO A 68 -6.32 11.36 3.03
C PRO A 68 -5.24 11.69 4.08
N LYS A 69 -4.01 11.22 3.85
CA LYS A 69 -2.80 11.50 4.64
C LYS A 69 -1.57 11.54 3.72
N TYR A 70 -0.44 12.02 4.25
CA TYR A 70 0.86 12.07 3.56
C TYR A 70 0.89 12.93 2.28
N GLY A 71 -0.08 13.84 2.11
CA GLY A 71 -0.21 14.67 0.91
C GLY A 71 -0.88 13.97 -0.27
N ILE A 72 -1.54 12.83 -0.03
CA ILE A 72 -2.36 12.12 -1.01
C ILE A 72 -3.82 12.59 -0.85
N SER A 73 -4.40 13.05 -1.95
CA SER A 73 -5.74 13.62 -2.00
C SER A 73 -6.82 12.54 -2.00
N ALA A 74 -8.05 12.90 -1.65
CA ALA A 74 -9.19 11.97 -1.74
C ALA A 74 -9.44 11.48 -3.18
N GLU A 75 -9.16 12.31 -4.18
CA GLU A 75 -9.21 11.93 -5.60
C GLU A 75 -8.20 10.81 -5.93
N GLU A 76 -6.97 10.92 -5.41
CA GLU A 76 -5.94 9.90 -5.59
C GLU A 76 -6.32 8.60 -4.88
N LYS A 77 -6.88 8.69 -3.67
CA LYS A 77 -7.48 7.53 -2.97
C LYS A 77 -8.51 6.84 -3.87
N ASN A 78 -9.48 7.59 -4.39
CA ASN A 78 -10.54 7.02 -5.22
C ASN A 78 -10.01 6.39 -6.52
N ALA A 79 -9.01 7.02 -7.14
CA ALA A 79 -8.36 6.46 -8.32
C ALA A 79 -7.65 5.13 -8.02
N VAL A 80 -6.98 5.02 -6.86
CA VAL A 80 -6.35 3.78 -6.40
C VAL A 80 -7.40 2.70 -6.13
N GLU A 81 -8.46 3.04 -5.40
CA GLU A 81 -9.56 2.12 -5.08
C GLU A 81 -10.22 1.61 -6.36
N SER A 82 -10.51 2.49 -7.32
CA SER A 82 -11.06 2.12 -8.62
C SER A 82 -10.10 1.25 -9.43
N ALA A 83 -8.80 1.58 -9.46
CA ALA A 83 -7.81 0.80 -10.19
C ALA A 83 -7.65 -0.62 -9.62
N LEU A 84 -7.74 -0.77 -8.30
CA LEU A 84 -7.61 -2.03 -7.57
C LEU A 84 -8.94 -2.78 -7.39
N ASP A 85 -10.07 -2.21 -7.83
CA ASP A 85 -11.42 -2.76 -7.62
C ASP A 85 -11.71 -3.00 -6.13
N VAL A 86 -11.35 -2.03 -5.28
CA VAL A 86 -11.57 -2.07 -3.82
C VAL A 86 -13.05 -1.80 -3.55
N LYS A 87 -13.69 -2.70 -2.80
CA LYS A 87 -15.07 -2.54 -2.33
C LYS A 87 -15.11 -2.02 -0.90
N GLU A 88 -16.32 -1.78 -0.38
CA GLU A 88 -16.57 -1.23 0.96
C GLU A 88 -15.90 -2.02 2.10
N ASN A 89 -15.79 -3.35 1.97
CA ASN A 89 -15.14 -4.20 2.98
C ASN A 89 -13.66 -4.48 2.67
N ASP A 90 -13.14 -4.00 1.54
CA ASP A 90 -11.78 -4.25 1.09
C ASP A 90 -10.89 -3.03 1.39
N VAL A 91 -9.59 -3.24 1.44
CA VAL A 91 -8.62 -2.14 1.51
C VAL A 91 -7.58 -2.25 0.41
N GLY A 92 -7.25 -1.12 -0.21
CA GLY A 92 -6.12 -1.01 -1.11
C GLY A 92 -4.84 -0.79 -0.32
N ILE A 93 -3.85 -1.66 -0.48
CA ILE A 93 -2.54 -1.49 0.13
C ILE A 93 -1.53 -1.29 -0.99
N PHE A 94 -0.68 -0.28 -0.89
CA PHE A 94 0.35 -0.01 -1.89
C PHE A 94 1.69 0.35 -1.27
N VAL A 95 2.74 0.08 -2.03
CA VAL A 95 4.14 0.26 -1.64
C VAL A 95 4.83 1.09 -2.72
N VAL A 96 5.73 1.98 -2.29
CA VAL A 96 6.50 2.86 -3.18
C VAL A 96 7.97 2.53 -3.03
N ASP A 97 8.49 1.66 -3.90
CA ASP A 97 9.89 1.25 -3.89
C ASP A 97 10.31 0.74 -5.27
N LYS A 98 11.56 0.26 -5.40
CA LYS A 98 12.02 -0.38 -6.65
C LYS A 98 11.13 -1.57 -6.98
N LYS A 99 10.90 -1.81 -8.26
CA LYS A 99 10.02 -2.89 -8.76
C LYS A 99 10.20 -4.23 -8.03
N GLU A 100 11.44 -4.73 -7.98
CA GLU A 100 11.76 -6.01 -7.31
C GLU A 100 11.39 -6.03 -5.82
N LYS A 101 11.59 -4.92 -5.11
CA LYS A 101 11.26 -4.78 -3.68
C LYS A 101 9.76 -4.62 -3.47
N ALA A 102 9.11 -3.82 -4.31
CA ALA A 102 7.68 -3.58 -4.25
C ALA A 102 6.90 -4.87 -4.53
N GLU A 103 7.33 -5.69 -5.49
CA GLU A 103 6.75 -7.01 -5.76
C GLU A 103 6.83 -7.92 -4.52
N LYS A 104 8.03 -8.09 -3.95
CA LYS A 104 8.21 -8.89 -2.73
C LYS A 104 7.42 -8.34 -1.54
N ALA A 105 7.31 -7.03 -1.42
CA ALA A 105 6.54 -6.40 -0.35
C ALA A 105 5.06 -6.74 -0.46
N ILE A 106 4.50 -6.68 -1.66
CA ILE A 106 3.11 -7.04 -1.92
C ILE A 106 2.86 -8.54 -1.69
N GLU A 107 3.82 -9.41 -2.01
CA GLU A 107 3.74 -10.83 -1.65
C GLU A 107 3.66 -11.04 -0.14
N LEU A 108 4.55 -10.42 0.62
CA LEU A 108 4.56 -10.49 2.09
C LEU A 108 3.25 -9.95 2.69
N ILE A 109 2.75 -8.81 2.18
CA ILE A 109 1.47 -8.23 2.61
C ILE A 109 0.33 -9.23 2.37
N ASN A 110 0.28 -9.87 1.21
CA ASN A 110 -0.76 -10.88 0.93
C ASN A 110 -0.68 -12.08 1.89
N GLU A 111 0.52 -12.53 2.25
CA GLU A 111 0.69 -13.61 3.22
C GLU A 111 0.20 -13.19 4.61
N GLU A 112 0.52 -11.98 5.06
CA GLU A 112 0.09 -11.46 6.35
C GLU A 112 -1.43 -11.28 6.42
N VAL A 113 -2.05 -10.74 5.36
CA VAL A 113 -3.51 -10.63 5.25
C VAL A 113 -4.17 -12.01 5.31
N LYS A 114 -3.60 -13.01 4.63
CA LYS A 114 -4.12 -14.39 4.68
C LYS A 114 -3.97 -15.01 6.07
N ASN A 115 -2.85 -14.79 6.75
CA ASN A 115 -2.61 -15.30 8.09
C ASN A 115 -3.55 -14.67 9.13
N TYR A 116 -3.84 -13.37 9.01
CA TYR A 116 -4.80 -12.70 9.88
C TYR A 116 -6.21 -13.26 9.72
N LYS A 117 -6.66 -13.51 8.48
CA LYS A 117 -7.99 -14.11 8.21
C LYS A 117 -8.14 -15.56 8.68
N ARG A 118 -7.05 -16.25 9.00
CA ARG A 118 -7.05 -17.64 9.47
C ARG A 118 -7.11 -17.76 11.00
N GLN A 119 -6.86 -16.66 11.72
CA GLN A 119 -7.07 -16.59 13.17
C GLN A 119 -8.55 -16.42 13.49
#